data_AF-A0A2E8BTW8-F1
#
_entry.id   AF-A0A2E8BTW8-F1
#
_cell.length_a   1.000
_cell.length_b   1.000
_cell.length_c   1.000
_cell.angle_alpha   90.00
_cell.angle_beta   90.00
_cell.angle_gamma   90.00
#
_symmetry.space_group_name_H-M   'P 1'
#
loop_
_entity.id
_entity.type
_entity.pdbx_description
1 polymer ?
#
loop_
_entity_poly.entity_id
_entity_poly.type
_entity_poly.pdbx_seq_one_letter_code
_entity_poly.pdbx_strand_id
1 'polypeptide(L)'
;MSEVAGSWKPEALPQIEHSEIAPRGFEILEFSGRGPLSGLSCSMIQPSEMIEPSDWIEIVSELESWGEVPDPQSIVHVSTSDHVRGPIANLRSETEWVAEFLPWGTDGLLRKRVNSYPESCDLPCGGYSWNGSEVISIRKEVEQNPNSRELLLDAFEHGSMKDAEEILRDCGRGLGSVHAHVEETRVTPADPNRWNSRVSELEEALNAHSIWRAPYSSDSECMVCIGDVRLEDFRNGSVRISRPRLSDALYPPNCGFPAIRDLASLIHDLSRLHYASGTDFDIVGLRLSLIEGWRESAPRKWASDNVFYSHRGGLAIWEYEQCLLDVIEATSHQSGAPEPAVGLIAHVPSFQKKMFNNRTIGALSIMAGFFGITSIYRTFPPSSQEIVMPSLFIIVSAALMRTYRRMSPSPEIPFNLLD
;
A
#
# COMPACT_ATOMS: atom_id res chain seq x y z
N MET A 1 11.97 -3.30 19.92
CA MET A 1 12.96 -4.21 19.31
C MET A 1 13.51 -3.53 18.07
N SER A 2 14.81 -3.24 18.01
CA SER A 2 15.45 -2.81 16.76
C SER A 2 15.19 -3.89 15.71
N GLU A 3 14.76 -3.51 14.50
CA GLU A 3 14.76 -4.42 13.36
C GLU A 3 16.14 -5.07 13.30
N VAL A 4 16.19 -6.37 13.59
CA VAL A 4 17.34 -7.21 13.26
C VAL A 4 17.59 -6.93 11.79
N ALA A 5 18.82 -6.57 11.41
CA ALA A 5 19.21 -6.40 10.00
C ALA A 5 18.74 -7.62 9.22
N GLY A 6 17.56 -7.51 8.63
CA GLY A 6 16.84 -8.63 8.06
C GLY A 6 17.48 -8.94 6.73
N SER A 7 17.79 -10.22 6.50
CA SER A 7 18.15 -10.67 5.17
C SER A 7 17.02 -10.27 4.22
N TRP A 8 17.30 -9.44 3.23
CA TRP A 8 16.34 -9.05 2.19
C TRP A 8 16.09 -10.18 1.18
N LYS A 9 16.82 -11.30 1.30
CA LYS A 9 16.66 -12.50 0.47
C LYS A 9 15.66 -13.47 1.11
N PRO A 10 14.77 -14.10 0.33
CA PRO A 10 13.81 -15.07 0.86
C PRO A 10 14.54 -16.34 1.35
N GLU A 11 14.67 -16.48 2.66
CA GLU A 11 15.42 -17.58 3.29
C GLU A 11 14.73 -18.95 3.18
N ALA A 12 13.41 -18.95 3.03
CA ALA A 12 12.59 -20.16 2.96
C ALA A 12 12.50 -20.77 1.56
N LEU A 13 12.84 -20.00 0.53
CA LEU A 13 12.74 -20.43 -0.85
C LEU A 13 14.09 -20.97 -1.31
N PRO A 14 14.17 -22.21 -1.80
CA PRO A 14 15.42 -22.71 -2.36
C PRO A 14 15.77 -21.94 -3.64
N GLN A 15 17.04 -21.56 -3.75
CA GLN A 15 17.59 -21.06 -5.01
C GLN A 15 17.57 -22.18 -6.06
N ILE A 16 17.18 -21.85 -7.29
CA ILE A 16 17.17 -22.74 -8.44
C ILE A 16 18.14 -22.24 -9.50
N GLU A 17 18.55 -23.13 -10.40
CA GLU A 17 19.39 -22.77 -11.53
C GLU A 17 18.59 -21.94 -12.54
N HIS A 18 19.17 -20.84 -13.00
CA HIS A 18 18.65 -20.02 -14.09
C HIS A 18 19.67 -19.98 -15.24
N SER A 19 19.19 -19.73 -16.46
CA SER A 19 20.04 -19.62 -17.65
C SER A 19 20.30 -18.18 -18.09
N GLU A 20 19.68 -17.20 -17.41
CA GLU A 20 19.81 -15.79 -17.77
C GLU A 20 21.20 -15.26 -17.41
N ILE A 21 21.79 -14.47 -18.31
CA ILE A 21 23.11 -13.88 -18.13
C ILE A 21 22.91 -12.50 -17.49
N ALA A 22 23.43 -12.33 -16.28
CA ALA A 22 23.40 -11.05 -15.58
C ALA A 22 24.29 -10.01 -16.28
N PRO A 23 24.00 -8.70 -16.18
CA PRO A 23 24.93 -7.67 -16.62
C PRO A 23 26.21 -7.75 -15.80
N ARG A 24 27.30 -7.25 -16.37
CA ARG A 24 28.60 -7.22 -15.70
C ARG A 24 28.52 -6.58 -14.32
N GLY A 25 29.16 -7.20 -13.33
CA GLY A 25 29.13 -6.77 -11.92
C GLY A 25 27.86 -7.17 -11.16
N PHE A 26 26.95 -7.96 -11.76
CA PHE A 26 25.77 -8.49 -11.09
C PHE A 26 25.69 -10.02 -11.12
N GLU A 27 24.91 -10.53 -10.18
CA GLU A 27 24.41 -11.90 -10.15
C GLU A 27 22.88 -11.88 -10.21
N ILE A 28 22.32 -12.81 -10.98
CA ILE A 28 20.88 -13.12 -10.92
C ILE A 28 20.70 -14.31 -9.99
N LEU A 29 19.64 -14.28 -9.19
CA LEU A 29 19.26 -15.35 -8.28
C LEU A 29 17.79 -15.66 -8.51
N GLU A 30 17.46 -16.92 -8.76
CA GLU A 30 16.08 -17.34 -8.93
C GLU A 30 15.65 -18.23 -7.76
N PHE A 31 14.48 -17.95 -7.20
CA PHE A 31 13.95 -18.62 -6.02
C PHE A 31 12.57 -19.18 -6.33
N SER A 32 12.34 -20.45 -5.97
CA SER A 32 11.04 -21.09 -6.15
C SER A 32 10.70 -22.00 -4.98
N GLY A 33 9.54 -21.75 -4.36
CA GLY A 33 9.08 -22.54 -3.23
C GLY A 33 8.70 -23.98 -3.61
N ARG A 34 8.67 -24.86 -2.60
CA ARG A 34 8.26 -26.27 -2.72
C ARG A 34 7.16 -26.59 -1.72
N GLY A 35 6.32 -27.57 -2.04
CA GLY A 35 5.25 -28.01 -1.14
C GLY A 35 4.30 -26.86 -0.81
N PRO A 36 4.07 -26.52 0.47
CA PRO A 36 3.21 -25.40 0.87
C PRO A 36 3.62 -24.03 0.31
N LEU A 37 4.87 -23.87 -0.14
CA LEU A 37 5.40 -22.63 -0.71
C LEU A 37 5.35 -22.59 -2.24
N SER A 38 4.78 -23.60 -2.90
CA SER A 38 4.83 -23.72 -4.37
C SER A 38 4.17 -22.56 -5.13
N GLY A 39 3.34 -21.77 -4.46
CA GLY A 39 2.74 -20.56 -5.02
C GLY A 39 3.66 -19.33 -5.02
N LEU A 40 4.88 -19.43 -4.46
CA LEU A 40 5.82 -18.31 -4.32
C LEU A 40 7.08 -18.55 -5.14
N SER A 41 7.42 -17.57 -5.97
CA SER A 41 8.66 -17.55 -6.75
C SER A 41 9.06 -16.11 -7.03
N CYS A 42 10.36 -15.84 -7.11
CA CYS A 42 10.86 -14.55 -7.58
C CYS A 42 12.22 -14.70 -8.27
N SER A 43 12.50 -13.77 -9.17
CA SER A 43 13.84 -13.55 -9.73
C SER A 43 14.41 -12.27 -9.09
N MET A 44 15.68 -12.31 -8.73
CA MET A 44 16.40 -11.22 -8.11
C MET A 44 17.71 -10.94 -8.83
N ILE A 45 18.17 -9.69 -8.78
CA ILE A 45 19.44 -9.22 -9.31
C ILE A 45 20.19 -8.46 -8.22
N GLN A 46 21.46 -8.77 -8.00
CA GLN A 46 22.26 -8.15 -6.94
C GLN A 46 23.67 -7.82 -7.43
N PRO A 47 24.34 -6.78 -6.87
CA PRO A 47 25.74 -6.55 -7.19
C PRO A 47 26.61 -7.72 -6.69
N SER A 48 27.57 -8.17 -7.51
CA SER A 48 28.49 -9.26 -7.16
C SER A 48 29.50 -8.83 -6.09
N GLU A 49 30.15 -7.69 -6.32
CA GLU A 49 31.13 -7.08 -5.41
C GLU A 49 30.96 -5.56 -5.41
N MET A 50 31.23 -4.93 -4.27
CA MET A 50 31.09 -3.48 -4.10
C MET A 50 31.94 -2.97 -2.94
N ILE A 51 33.24 -3.08 -3.09
CA ILE A 51 34.22 -2.78 -2.04
C ILE A 51 35.06 -1.58 -2.45
N GLU A 52 35.41 -1.48 -3.73
CA GLU A 52 36.29 -0.44 -4.27
C GLU A 52 35.59 0.37 -5.38
N PRO A 53 36.02 1.62 -5.65
CA PRO A 53 35.45 2.43 -6.73
C PRO A 53 35.48 1.77 -8.12
N SER A 54 36.43 0.89 -8.39
CA SER A 54 36.49 0.11 -9.64
C SER A 54 35.26 -0.78 -9.84
N ASP A 55 34.70 -1.30 -8.76
CA ASP A 55 33.56 -2.21 -8.80
C ASP A 55 32.31 -1.47 -9.28
N TRP A 56 32.15 -0.20 -8.86
CA TRP A 56 31.08 0.66 -9.36
C TRP A 56 31.18 0.88 -10.88
N ILE A 57 32.38 1.11 -11.41
CA ILE A 57 32.61 1.26 -12.86
C ILE A 57 32.20 -0.01 -13.60
N GLU A 58 32.53 -1.18 -13.06
CA GLU A 58 32.16 -2.47 -13.62
C GLU A 58 30.64 -2.67 -13.62
N ILE A 59 29.99 -2.44 -12.48
CA ILE A 59 28.54 -2.56 -12.27
C ILE A 59 27.74 -1.73 -13.29
N VAL A 60 28.15 -0.49 -13.54
CA VAL A 60 27.38 0.40 -14.43
C VAL A 60 27.79 0.32 -15.90
N SER A 61 28.82 -0.47 -16.24
CA SER A 61 29.42 -0.50 -17.58
C SER A 61 28.49 -1.00 -18.68
N GLU A 62 27.55 -1.89 -18.34
CA GLU A 62 26.57 -2.48 -19.27
C GLU A 62 25.14 -1.94 -19.06
N LEU A 63 24.98 -0.94 -18.19
CA LEU A 63 23.67 -0.38 -17.85
C LEU A 63 23.38 0.91 -18.63
N GLU A 64 22.11 1.14 -18.91
CA GLU A 64 21.63 2.39 -19.48
C GLU A 64 21.30 3.38 -18.35
N SER A 65 22.02 4.50 -18.29
CA SER A 65 21.74 5.56 -17.32
C SER A 65 20.54 6.42 -17.72
N TRP A 66 19.89 7.03 -16.74
CA TRP A 66 18.84 8.02 -16.93
C TRP A 66 18.86 9.06 -15.81
N GLY A 67 18.37 10.26 -16.09
CA GLY A 67 18.38 11.37 -15.14
C GLY A 67 19.80 11.82 -14.79
N GLU A 68 20.00 12.23 -13.55
CA GLU A 68 21.29 12.63 -13.01
C GLU A 68 21.95 11.45 -12.27
N VAL A 69 23.16 11.08 -12.69
CA VAL A 69 23.97 10.02 -12.07
C VAL A 69 25.41 10.51 -11.91
N PRO A 70 26.16 10.02 -10.90
CA PRO A 70 27.58 10.37 -10.76
C PRO A 70 28.38 9.83 -11.96
N ASP A 71 29.37 10.60 -12.41
CA ASP A 71 30.38 10.08 -13.36
C ASP A 71 31.11 8.90 -12.70
N PRO A 72 31.05 7.69 -13.27
CA PRO A 72 31.68 6.51 -12.68
C PRO A 72 33.19 6.68 -12.43
N GLN A 73 33.88 7.46 -13.26
CA GLN A 73 35.32 7.71 -13.14
C GLN A 73 35.66 8.72 -12.02
N SER A 74 34.66 9.47 -11.53
CA SER A 74 34.84 10.49 -10.50
C SER A 74 34.68 9.97 -9.07
N ILE A 75 34.21 8.72 -8.90
CA ILE A 75 33.99 8.12 -7.58
C ILE A 75 35.35 7.82 -6.92
N VAL A 76 35.55 8.38 -5.73
CA VAL A 76 36.79 8.22 -4.95
C VAL A 76 36.62 7.29 -3.75
N HIS A 77 35.38 7.01 -3.35
CA HIS A 77 35.08 6.13 -2.21
C HIS A 77 33.70 5.51 -2.36
N VAL A 78 33.59 4.25 -1.94
CA VAL A 78 32.36 3.46 -1.92
C VAL A 78 32.21 2.86 -0.52
N SER A 79 31.02 2.91 0.06
CA SER A 79 30.67 2.10 1.21
C SER A 79 29.28 1.50 1.03
N THR A 80 29.08 0.31 1.58
CA THR A 80 27.82 -0.42 1.43
C THR A 80 27.14 -0.66 2.77
N SER A 81 25.82 -0.68 2.75
CA SER A 81 24.98 -1.16 3.84
C SER A 81 23.85 -2.01 3.28
N ASP A 82 23.33 -2.92 4.11
CA ASP A 82 22.13 -3.68 3.80
C ASP A 82 20.90 -2.99 4.37
N HIS A 83 19.80 -3.08 3.61
CA HIS A 83 18.46 -2.71 4.04
C HIS A 83 17.52 -3.88 3.80
N VAL A 84 16.38 -3.92 4.49
CA VAL A 84 15.32 -4.93 4.27
C VAL A 84 14.76 -4.92 2.83
N ARG A 85 15.06 -3.88 2.05
CA ARG A 85 14.65 -3.71 0.63
C ARG A 85 15.81 -3.87 -0.36
N GLY A 86 16.93 -4.42 0.09
CA GLY A 86 18.13 -4.64 -0.73
C GLY A 86 19.33 -3.76 -0.36
N PRO A 87 20.47 -3.98 -1.05
CA PRO A 87 21.72 -3.26 -0.80
C PRO A 87 21.60 -1.76 -1.08
N ILE A 88 22.38 -0.97 -0.34
CA ILE A 88 22.57 0.47 -0.55
C ILE A 88 24.07 0.73 -0.65
N ALA A 89 24.48 1.55 -1.61
CA ALA A 89 25.84 2.06 -1.72
C ALA A 89 25.87 3.58 -1.53
N ASN A 90 26.78 4.06 -0.69
CA ASN A 90 27.12 5.47 -0.60
C ASN A 90 28.36 5.71 -1.46
N LEU A 91 28.22 6.57 -2.46
CA LEU A 91 29.26 6.87 -3.44
C LEU A 91 29.71 8.31 -3.25
N ARG A 92 31.00 8.51 -3.00
CA ARG A 92 31.57 9.85 -2.84
C ARG A 92 32.32 10.28 -4.08
N SER A 93 31.95 11.43 -4.63
CA SER A 93 32.73 12.19 -5.62
C SER A 93 32.90 13.64 -5.13
N GLU A 94 32.72 14.65 -5.99
CA GLU A 94 32.53 16.04 -5.56
C GLU A 94 31.22 16.23 -4.77
N THR A 95 30.28 15.30 -4.93
CA THR A 95 29.00 15.23 -4.21
C THR A 95 28.84 13.85 -3.60
N GLU A 96 28.08 13.74 -2.51
CA GLU A 96 27.70 12.47 -1.89
C GLU A 96 26.43 11.94 -2.56
N TRP A 97 26.47 10.67 -2.99
CA TRP A 97 25.38 10.00 -3.68
C TRP A 97 24.96 8.73 -2.94
N VAL A 98 23.68 8.40 -3.03
CA VAL A 98 23.12 7.15 -2.56
C VAL A 98 22.62 6.36 -3.75
N ALA A 99 23.18 5.18 -3.95
CA ALA A 99 22.71 4.20 -4.91
C ALA A 99 21.89 3.12 -4.18
N GLU A 100 20.60 3.10 -4.46
CA GLU A 100 19.66 2.12 -3.93
C GLU A 100 19.48 1.02 -4.97
N PHE A 101 19.98 -0.19 -4.68
CA PHE A 101 19.77 -1.34 -5.55
C PHE A 101 18.31 -1.80 -5.44
N LEU A 102 17.78 -2.31 -6.56
CA LEU A 102 16.42 -2.77 -6.71
C LEU A 102 16.44 -4.28 -6.96
N PRO A 103 16.59 -5.13 -5.92
CA PRO A 103 16.95 -6.51 -6.14
C PRO A 103 15.90 -7.29 -6.90
N TRP A 104 14.64 -6.89 -6.82
CA TRP A 104 13.53 -7.48 -7.55
C TRP A 104 12.99 -6.56 -8.64
N GLY A 105 13.80 -5.59 -9.07
CA GLY A 105 13.41 -4.59 -10.06
C GLY A 105 12.33 -3.62 -9.58
N THR A 106 11.58 -3.07 -10.53
CA THR A 106 10.44 -2.19 -10.28
C THR A 106 9.18 -2.71 -10.96
N ASP A 107 8.04 -2.16 -10.58
CA ASP A 107 6.77 -2.34 -11.30
C ASP A 107 6.73 -1.60 -12.67
N GLY A 108 7.87 -1.10 -13.15
CA GLY A 108 7.98 -0.31 -14.38
C GLY A 108 7.35 1.07 -14.27
N LEU A 109 7.01 1.52 -13.06
CA LEU A 109 6.40 2.83 -12.82
C LEU A 109 7.36 3.83 -12.18
N LEU A 110 8.60 3.45 -11.81
CA LEU A 110 9.54 4.34 -11.13
C LEU A 110 9.76 5.67 -11.88
N ARG A 111 10.14 5.62 -13.16
CA ARG A 111 10.31 6.83 -13.97
C ARG A 111 9.01 7.61 -14.15
N LYS A 112 7.87 6.92 -14.22
CA LYS A 112 6.56 7.59 -14.28
C LYS A 112 6.26 8.33 -12.98
N ARG A 113 6.61 7.77 -11.82
CA ARG A 113 6.49 8.45 -10.52
C ARG A 113 7.35 9.71 -10.51
N VAL A 114 8.64 9.58 -10.84
CA VAL A 114 9.58 10.72 -10.91
C VAL A 114 9.03 11.85 -11.79
N ASN A 115 8.40 11.53 -12.92
CA ASN A 115 7.85 12.52 -13.84
C ASN A 115 6.45 13.05 -13.48
N SER A 116 5.69 12.36 -12.63
CA SER A 116 4.28 12.70 -12.33
C SER A 116 4.08 13.25 -10.93
N TYR A 117 5.11 13.23 -10.09
CA TYR A 117 5.04 13.57 -8.68
C TYR A 117 5.64 14.97 -8.47
N PRO A 118 5.19 15.71 -7.46
CA PRO A 118 5.67 17.06 -7.24
C PRO A 118 7.16 17.05 -6.84
N GLU A 119 7.92 18.05 -7.27
CA GLU A 119 9.35 18.21 -6.92
C GLU A 119 9.60 18.33 -5.42
N SER A 120 8.56 18.63 -4.62
CA SER A 120 8.63 18.63 -3.17
C SER A 120 8.78 17.23 -2.56
N CYS A 121 8.50 16.16 -3.30
CA CYS A 121 8.77 14.78 -2.89
C CYS A 121 10.27 14.48 -2.94
N ASP A 122 10.71 13.57 -2.06
CA ASP A 122 12.05 12.99 -2.17
C ASP A 122 12.05 11.92 -3.27
N LEU A 123 12.38 12.36 -4.49
CA LEU A 123 12.44 11.56 -5.71
C LEU A 123 13.89 11.20 -6.06
N PRO A 124 14.14 10.01 -6.64
CA PRO A 124 15.41 9.73 -7.30
C PRO A 124 15.70 10.77 -8.38
N CYS A 125 16.94 11.27 -8.42
CA CYS A 125 17.39 12.21 -9.44
C CYS A 125 17.82 11.50 -10.73
N GLY A 126 18.15 10.21 -10.65
CA GLY A 126 18.48 9.37 -11.79
C GLY A 126 18.56 7.90 -11.41
N GLY A 127 19.19 7.10 -12.27
CA GLY A 127 19.32 5.68 -12.05
C GLY A 127 19.93 4.95 -13.23
N TYR A 128 19.94 3.63 -13.12
CA TYR A 128 20.41 2.72 -14.16
C TYR A 128 19.38 1.63 -14.44
N SER A 129 19.22 1.30 -15.72
CA SER A 129 18.34 0.23 -16.19
C SER A 129 19.11 -0.82 -16.99
N TRP A 130 18.60 -2.04 -16.94
CA TRP A 130 19.05 -3.18 -17.72
C TRP A 130 17.85 -3.83 -18.41
N ASN A 131 17.96 -4.10 -19.72
CA ASN A 131 16.87 -4.67 -20.54
C ASN A 131 15.52 -3.93 -20.39
N GLY A 132 15.55 -2.61 -20.18
CA GLY A 132 14.35 -1.77 -20.03
C GLY A 132 13.73 -1.75 -18.62
N SER A 133 14.34 -2.43 -17.64
CA SER A 133 13.91 -2.43 -16.24
C SER A 133 14.92 -1.71 -15.35
N GLU A 134 14.46 -0.87 -14.41
CA GLU A 134 15.36 -0.21 -13.45
C GLU A 134 15.95 -1.21 -12.46
N VAL A 135 17.27 -1.13 -12.27
CA VAL A 135 18.04 -1.99 -11.35
C VAL A 135 18.76 -1.19 -10.26
N ILE A 136 19.01 0.10 -10.49
CA ILE A 136 19.58 1.03 -9.51
C ILE A 136 18.83 2.36 -9.56
N SER A 137 18.49 2.89 -8.39
CA SER A 137 17.98 4.26 -8.19
C SER A 137 19.05 5.13 -7.55
N ILE A 138 19.26 6.34 -8.05
CA ILE A 138 20.28 7.28 -7.57
C ILE A 138 19.65 8.52 -6.93
N ARG A 139 20.20 8.91 -5.78
CA ARG A 139 19.88 10.14 -5.05
C ARG A 139 21.15 10.88 -4.68
N LYS A 140 21.02 12.18 -4.42
CA LYS A 140 22.03 12.95 -3.68
C LYS A 140 21.76 12.77 -2.19
N GLU A 141 22.80 12.63 -1.39
CA GLU A 141 22.65 12.59 0.07
C GLU A 141 22.10 13.93 0.56
N VAL A 142 21.09 13.89 1.44
CA VAL A 142 20.46 15.07 2.05
C VAL A 142 20.58 14.95 3.56
N GLU A 143 20.60 16.09 4.27
CA GLU A 143 20.63 16.12 5.73
C GLU A 143 19.58 15.20 6.37
N GLN A 144 20.05 14.36 7.30
CA GLN A 144 19.22 13.38 8.00
C GLN A 144 18.37 14.05 9.08
N ASN A 145 17.22 14.56 8.67
CA ASN A 145 16.14 14.92 9.60
C ASN A 145 15.39 13.66 10.04
N PRO A 146 14.91 13.58 11.29
CA PRO A 146 14.17 12.43 11.76
C PRO A 146 12.91 12.20 10.90
N ASN A 147 12.63 10.94 10.59
CA ASN A 147 11.42 10.57 9.85
C ASN A 147 10.21 10.46 10.78
N SER A 148 9.01 10.45 10.22
CA SER A 148 7.78 10.40 11.02
C SER A 148 7.63 9.12 11.84
N ARG A 149 8.25 7.99 11.45
CA ARG A 149 8.28 6.77 12.28
C ARG A 149 9.09 7.00 13.56
N GLU A 150 10.27 7.61 13.45
CA GLU A 150 11.12 7.96 14.60
C GLU A 150 10.44 8.97 15.53
N LEU A 151 9.84 10.01 14.95
CA LEU A 151 9.09 11.02 15.72
C LEU A 151 7.89 10.41 16.44
N LEU A 152 7.18 9.48 15.79
CA LEU A 152 6.02 8.82 16.37
C LEU A 152 6.41 7.85 17.48
N LEU A 153 7.54 7.14 17.35
CA LEU A 153 8.09 6.31 18.43
C LEU A 153 8.47 7.16 19.64
N ASP A 154 9.14 8.29 19.43
CA ASP A 154 9.44 9.23 20.52
C ASP A 154 8.16 9.76 21.18
N ALA A 155 7.13 10.07 20.38
CA ALA A 155 5.83 10.48 20.90
C ALA A 155 5.12 9.37 21.71
N PHE A 156 5.29 8.09 21.36
CA PHE A 156 4.77 6.97 22.13
C PHE A 156 5.50 6.75 23.46
N GLU A 157 6.81 6.98 23.50
CA GLU A 157 7.64 6.76 24.68
C GLU A 157 7.62 7.96 25.66
N HIS A 158 7.71 9.17 25.13
CA HIS A 158 7.94 10.40 25.91
C HIS A 158 6.89 11.49 25.67
N GLY A 159 6.13 11.40 24.59
CA GLY A 159 5.15 12.41 24.18
C GLY A 159 3.73 12.16 24.71
N SER A 160 2.80 12.90 24.13
CA SER A 160 1.37 12.74 24.38
C SER A 160 0.66 12.14 23.15
N MET A 161 -0.53 11.59 23.38
CA MET A 161 -1.40 11.14 22.30
C MET A 161 -1.66 12.24 21.26
N LYS A 162 -1.75 13.50 21.69
CA LYS A 162 -1.97 14.63 20.79
C LYS A 162 -0.79 14.86 19.84
N ASP A 163 0.44 14.67 20.32
CA ASP A 163 1.64 14.83 19.48
C ASP A 163 1.69 13.73 18.42
N ALA A 164 1.37 12.50 18.82
CA ALA A 164 1.23 11.36 17.90
C ALA A 164 0.13 11.59 16.84
N GLU A 165 -1.03 12.11 17.25
CA GLU A 165 -2.12 12.48 16.35
C GLU A 165 -1.71 13.57 15.35
N GLU A 166 -0.96 14.58 15.78
CA GLU A 166 -0.48 15.67 14.93
C GLU A 166 0.52 15.16 13.88
N ILE A 167 1.49 14.33 14.28
CA ILE A 167 2.45 13.67 13.36
C ILE A 167 1.70 12.86 12.30
N LEU A 168 0.70 12.07 12.71
CA LEU A 168 -0.09 11.25 11.81
C LEU A 168 -0.99 12.08 10.88
N ARG A 169 -1.59 13.16 11.38
CA ARG A 169 -2.37 14.08 10.54
C ARG A 169 -1.48 14.71 9.46
N ASP A 170 -0.26 15.06 9.79
CA ASP A 170 0.71 15.61 8.82
C ASP A 170 1.19 14.57 7.82
N CYS A 171 1.40 13.31 8.22
CA CYS A 171 1.64 12.21 7.28
C CYS A 171 0.47 12.05 6.29
N GLY A 172 -0.76 12.07 6.81
CA GLY A 172 -1.97 12.02 6.01
C GLY A 172 -2.02 13.16 4.99
N ARG A 173 -1.74 14.40 5.43
CA ARG A 173 -1.70 15.58 4.56
C ARG A 173 -0.62 15.48 3.48
N GLY A 174 0.56 14.99 3.84
CA GLY A 174 1.64 14.76 2.88
C GLY A 174 1.20 13.79 1.77
N LEU A 175 0.64 12.64 2.15
CA LEU A 175 0.15 11.64 1.20
C LEU A 175 -1.00 12.17 0.33
N GLY A 176 -1.96 12.87 0.93
CA GLY A 176 -3.09 13.43 0.20
C GLY A 176 -2.67 14.51 -0.80
N SER A 177 -1.67 15.33 -0.45
CA SER A 177 -1.10 16.34 -1.36
C SER A 177 -0.40 15.71 -2.57
N VAL A 178 0.33 14.62 -2.39
CA VAL A 178 0.91 13.85 -3.50
C VAL A 178 -0.20 13.31 -4.40
N HIS A 179 -1.23 12.69 -3.82
CA HIS A 179 -2.36 12.16 -4.57
C HIS A 179 -3.13 13.23 -5.36
N ALA A 180 -3.29 14.42 -4.79
CA ALA A 180 -3.91 15.55 -5.49
C ALA A 180 -3.14 15.95 -6.74
N HIS A 181 -1.81 15.97 -6.67
CA HIS A 181 -0.97 16.25 -7.84
C HIS A 181 -1.04 15.16 -8.91
N VAL A 182 -1.09 13.88 -8.49
CA VAL A 182 -1.18 12.75 -9.43
C VAL A 182 -2.54 12.71 -10.14
N GLU A 183 -3.64 13.09 -9.47
CA GLU A 183 -4.97 13.19 -10.07
C GLU A 183 -4.96 14.09 -11.31
N GLU A 184 -4.25 15.22 -11.25
CA GLU A 184 -4.14 16.19 -12.34
C GLU A 184 -3.36 15.65 -13.55
N THR A 185 -2.46 14.69 -13.32
CA THR A 185 -1.57 14.17 -14.36
C THR A 185 -2.21 13.04 -15.15
N ARG A 186 -2.64 11.97 -14.46
CA ARG A 186 -3.20 10.78 -15.13
C ARG A 186 -3.97 9.89 -14.18
N VAL A 187 -5.22 9.62 -14.55
CA VAL A 187 -6.09 8.62 -13.91
C VAL A 187 -6.68 7.68 -14.96
N THR A 188 -6.99 6.46 -14.56
CA THR A 188 -7.80 5.53 -15.36
C THR A 188 -9.02 5.06 -14.56
N PRO A 189 -10.08 4.58 -15.23
CA PRO A 189 -11.25 4.05 -14.53
C PRO A 189 -10.88 2.95 -13.53
N ALA A 190 -11.71 2.80 -12.49
CA ALA A 190 -11.60 1.72 -11.52
C ALA A 190 -11.54 0.33 -12.20
N ASP A 191 -10.77 -0.59 -11.62
CA ASP A 191 -10.61 -1.97 -12.12
C ASP A 191 -10.98 -3.04 -11.07
N PRO A 192 -12.25 -3.10 -10.61
CA PRO A 192 -12.69 -4.03 -9.56
C PRO A 192 -12.40 -5.50 -9.86
N ASN A 193 -12.41 -5.88 -11.14
CA ASN A 193 -12.20 -7.27 -11.54
C ASN A 193 -10.76 -7.69 -11.29
N ARG A 194 -9.77 -6.89 -11.69
CA ARG A 194 -8.36 -7.21 -11.45
C ARG A 194 -7.98 -7.07 -9.99
N TRP A 195 -8.57 -6.13 -9.24
CA TRP A 195 -8.35 -6.05 -7.79
C TRP A 195 -8.86 -7.29 -7.04
N ASN A 196 -10.08 -7.72 -7.34
CA ASN A 196 -10.64 -8.95 -6.76
C ASN A 196 -9.86 -10.20 -7.19
N SER A 197 -9.37 -10.23 -8.44
CA SER A 197 -8.54 -11.34 -8.93
C SER A 197 -7.21 -11.39 -8.16
N ARG A 198 -6.54 -10.25 -7.98
CA ARG A 198 -5.31 -10.17 -7.18
C ARG A 198 -5.52 -10.66 -5.76
N VAL A 199 -6.55 -10.21 -5.05
CA VAL A 199 -6.86 -10.69 -3.69
C VAL A 199 -7.12 -12.20 -3.71
N SER A 200 -7.83 -12.71 -4.71
CA SER A 200 -8.06 -14.15 -4.88
C SER A 200 -6.78 -14.95 -5.02
N GLU A 201 -5.85 -14.45 -5.81
CA GLU A 201 -4.60 -15.15 -6.07
C GLU A 201 -3.66 -15.09 -4.85
N LEU A 202 -3.65 -13.97 -4.11
CA LEU A 202 -2.95 -13.87 -2.82
C LEU A 202 -3.53 -14.86 -1.79
N GLU A 203 -4.86 -14.96 -1.71
CA GLU A 203 -5.57 -15.94 -0.86
C GLU A 203 -5.19 -17.38 -1.26
N GLU A 204 -5.13 -17.69 -2.56
CA GLU A 204 -4.77 -19.01 -3.09
C GLU A 204 -3.31 -19.36 -2.79
N ALA A 205 -2.37 -18.44 -3.05
CA ALA A 205 -0.95 -18.61 -2.76
C ALA A 205 -0.68 -18.90 -1.27
N LEU A 206 -1.49 -18.32 -0.39
CA LEU A 206 -1.40 -18.50 1.06
C LEU A 206 -2.27 -19.64 1.60
N ASN A 207 -3.07 -20.31 0.77
CA ASN A 207 -4.12 -21.25 1.21
C ASN A 207 -5.04 -20.65 2.29
N ALA A 208 -5.39 -19.37 2.14
CA ALA A 208 -6.19 -18.64 3.10
C ALA A 208 -7.61 -19.24 3.26
N HIS A 209 -8.14 -19.21 4.48
CA HIS A 209 -9.49 -19.70 4.77
C HIS A 209 -10.60 -18.66 4.56
N SER A 210 -10.23 -17.40 4.31
CA SER A 210 -11.13 -16.31 4.01
C SER A 210 -11.19 -16.05 2.51
N ILE A 211 -12.37 -15.70 2.00
CA ILE A 211 -12.59 -15.28 0.62
C ILE A 211 -13.26 -13.92 0.65
N TRP A 212 -12.57 -12.85 0.26
CA TRP A 212 -13.13 -11.50 0.22
C TRP A 212 -13.21 -10.91 -1.18
N ARG A 213 -14.45 -10.70 -1.66
CA ARG A 213 -14.73 -9.94 -2.87
C ARG A 213 -15.55 -8.69 -2.58
N ALA A 214 -15.13 -7.55 -3.12
CA ALA A 214 -15.84 -6.28 -2.96
C ALA A 214 -16.29 -5.70 -4.31
N PRO A 215 -17.40 -4.95 -4.34
CA PRO A 215 -17.86 -4.29 -5.56
C PRO A 215 -17.07 -3.00 -5.89
N TYR A 216 -16.36 -2.42 -4.91
CA TYR A 216 -15.63 -1.16 -5.01
C TYR A 216 -16.50 0.06 -5.40
N SER A 217 -15.99 1.26 -5.11
CA SER A 217 -16.63 2.50 -5.58
C SER A 217 -16.17 2.80 -7.00
N SER A 218 -17.06 3.34 -7.83
CA SER A 218 -16.68 3.93 -9.13
C SER A 218 -15.75 5.14 -8.97
N ASP A 219 -15.74 5.74 -7.78
CA ASP A 219 -14.91 6.89 -7.43
C ASP A 219 -13.47 6.49 -7.07
N SER A 220 -13.18 5.19 -6.99
CA SER A 220 -11.84 4.65 -6.74
C SER A 220 -11.06 4.55 -8.06
N GLU A 221 -10.73 5.68 -8.68
CA GLU A 221 -9.95 5.66 -9.93
C GLU A 221 -8.54 5.10 -9.71
N CYS A 222 -8.00 4.40 -10.71
CA CYS A 222 -6.61 3.99 -10.66
C CYS A 222 -5.71 5.19 -10.96
N MET A 223 -4.58 5.24 -10.28
CA MET A 223 -3.58 6.28 -10.44
C MET A 223 -2.17 5.67 -10.44
N VAL A 224 -1.15 6.48 -10.74
CA VAL A 224 0.25 6.04 -10.62
C VAL A 224 0.61 5.97 -9.14
N CYS A 225 0.27 4.85 -8.50
CA CYS A 225 0.40 4.67 -7.05
C CYS A 225 1.86 4.64 -6.58
N ILE A 226 2.08 5.03 -5.34
CA ILE A 226 3.36 4.89 -4.66
C ILE A 226 3.66 3.41 -4.46
N GLY A 227 2.63 2.64 -4.07
CA GLY A 227 2.76 1.24 -3.72
C GLY A 227 2.97 1.09 -2.21
N ASP A 228 4.19 0.77 -1.80
CA ASP A 228 4.48 0.43 -0.41
C ASP A 228 4.85 1.64 0.45
N VAL A 229 3.83 2.42 0.84
CA VAL A 229 3.98 3.61 1.69
C VAL A 229 4.17 3.20 3.16
N ARG A 230 5.17 3.79 3.81
CA ARG A 230 5.53 3.59 5.23
C ARG A 230 5.72 4.92 5.95
N LEU A 231 5.62 4.91 7.28
CA LEU A 231 5.85 6.10 8.13
C LEU A 231 7.29 6.63 8.02
N GLU A 232 8.26 5.77 7.68
CA GLU A 232 9.66 6.17 7.45
C GLU A 232 9.85 7.00 6.16
N ASP A 233 8.90 6.94 5.23
CA ASP A 233 8.94 7.68 3.97
C ASP A 233 8.61 9.16 4.16
N PHE A 234 8.15 9.58 5.34
CA PHE A 234 7.73 10.95 5.62
C PHE A 234 8.82 11.71 6.38
N ARG A 235 9.25 12.85 5.82
CA ARG A 235 10.24 13.76 6.43
C ARG A 235 9.87 15.21 6.16
N ASN A 236 9.68 16.01 7.21
CA ASN A 236 9.36 17.44 7.10
C ASN A 236 8.22 17.77 6.11
N GLY A 237 7.19 16.92 6.06
CA GLY A 237 6.05 17.06 5.14
C GLY A 237 6.31 16.62 3.69
N SER A 238 7.54 16.21 3.35
CA SER A 238 7.87 15.54 2.10
C SER A 238 7.63 14.03 2.20
N VAL A 239 7.23 13.43 1.08
CA VAL A 239 7.05 11.98 0.92
C VAL A 239 8.16 11.45 0.02
N ARG A 240 8.91 10.48 0.51
CA ARG A 240 9.93 9.74 -0.23
C ARG A 240 9.28 8.62 -1.04
N ILE A 241 9.68 8.51 -2.31
CA ILE A 241 9.28 7.38 -3.15
C ILE A 241 10.28 6.26 -3.00
N SER A 242 10.00 5.34 -2.08
CA SER A 242 10.90 4.27 -1.70
C SER A 242 10.87 3.07 -2.66
N ARG A 243 11.84 2.16 -2.45
CA ARG A 243 11.97 0.92 -3.23
C ARG A 243 10.76 0.00 -3.04
N PRO A 244 10.39 -0.85 -4.01
CA PRO A 244 9.32 -1.83 -3.82
C PRO A 244 9.62 -2.81 -2.68
N ARG A 245 8.58 -3.44 -2.12
CA ARG A 245 8.72 -4.49 -1.10
C ARG A 245 8.89 -5.88 -1.73
N LEU A 246 9.40 -6.85 -0.97
CA LEU A 246 9.67 -8.21 -1.48
C LEU A 246 8.41 -8.93 -2.00
N SER A 247 7.25 -8.71 -1.36
CA SER A 247 6.00 -9.31 -1.84
C SER A 247 5.58 -8.85 -3.23
N ASP A 248 6.02 -7.67 -3.70
CA ASP A 248 5.81 -7.25 -5.08
C ASP A 248 6.70 -8.04 -6.06
N ALA A 249 7.76 -8.68 -5.60
CA ALA A 249 8.56 -9.63 -6.38
C ALA A 249 7.94 -11.02 -6.41
N LEU A 250 7.50 -11.48 -5.24
CA LEU A 250 6.89 -12.80 -5.05
C LEU A 250 5.51 -12.89 -5.69
N TYR A 251 4.79 -11.76 -5.72
CA TYR A 251 3.45 -11.66 -6.30
C TYR A 251 3.24 -10.32 -7.05
N PRO A 252 3.83 -10.19 -8.25
CA PRO A 252 3.86 -8.93 -8.99
C PRO A 252 2.47 -8.32 -9.24
N PRO A 253 2.29 -7.01 -8.97
CA PRO A 253 1.05 -6.34 -9.30
C PRO A 253 0.87 -6.29 -10.81
N ASN A 254 -0.24 -6.84 -11.28
CA ASN A 254 -0.60 -6.80 -12.69
C ASN A 254 -1.67 -5.76 -12.99
N CYS A 255 -2.01 -4.83 -12.08
CA CYS A 255 -3.09 -3.84 -12.25
C CYS A 255 -2.73 -2.48 -11.63
N GLY A 256 -3.41 -1.41 -12.07
CA GLY A 256 -3.31 -0.10 -11.42
C GLY A 256 -4.16 -0.05 -10.16
N PHE A 257 -3.76 0.76 -9.18
CA PHE A 257 -4.42 0.81 -7.87
C PHE A 257 -5.01 2.19 -7.56
N PRO A 258 -6.05 2.25 -6.71
CA PRO A 258 -6.60 3.51 -6.25
C PRO A 258 -5.79 4.09 -5.10
N ALA A 259 -5.88 5.40 -4.91
CA ALA A 259 -5.19 6.15 -3.86
C ALA A 259 -5.47 5.65 -2.42
N ILE A 260 -6.63 5.06 -2.18
CA ILE A 260 -6.96 4.47 -0.87
C ILE A 260 -6.11 3.23 -0.54
N ARG A 261 -5.49 2.57 -1.53
CA ARG A 261 -4.55 1.46 -1.27
C ARG A 261 -3.25 1.96 -0.65
N ASP A 262 -2.71 3.07 -1.14
CA ASP A 262 -1.51 3.70 -0.56
C ASP A 262 -1.81 4.18 0.87
N LEU A 263 -3.00 4.73 1.12
CA LEU A 263 -3.46 5.03 2.48
C LEU A 263 -3.56 3.76 3.35
N ALA A 264 -4.06 2.66 2.81
CA ALA A 264 -4.14 1.39 3.54
C ALA A 264 -2.75 0.83 3.89
N SER A 265 -1.76 0.99 3.01
CA SER A 265 -0.35 0.66 3.29
C SER A 265 0.17 1.43 4.51
N LEU A 266 -0.08 2.74 4.56
CA LEU A 266 0.34 3.59 5.66
C LEU A 266 -0.42 3.31 6.97
N ILE A 267 -1.73 3.07 6.87
CA ILE A 267 -2.59 2.68 8.01
C ILE A 267 -2.13 1.35 8.61
N HIS A 268 -1.80 0.37 7.76
CA HIS A 268 -1.29 -0.91 8.21
C HIS A 268 0.11 -0.79 8.82
N ASP A 269 0.95 0.13 8.31
CA ASP A 269 2.23 0.44 8.93
C ASP A 269 2.10 1.05 10.33
N LEU A 270 1.13 1.95 10.53
CA LEU A 270 0.74 2.44 11.84
C LEU A 270 0.31 1.30 12.77
N SER A 271 -0.50 0.35 12.28
CA SER A 271 -0.89 -0.82 13.06
C SER A 271 0.30 -1.69 13.46
N ARG A 272 1.29 -1.90 12.58
CA ARG A 272 2.55 -2.57 12.94
C ARG A 272 3.31 -1.82 14.02
N LEU A 273 3.47 -0.51 13.86
CA LEU A 273 4.21 0.31 14.80
C LEU A 273 3.55 0.34 16.18
N HIS A 274 2.21 0.46 16.23
CA HIS A 274 1.41 0.41 17.45
C HIS A 274 1.54 -0.93 18.17
N TYR A 275 1.44 -2.04 17.44
CA TYR A 275 1.64 -3.37 17.99
C TYR A 275 3.06 -3.57 18.55
N ALA A 276 4.08 -3.13 17.79
CA ALA A 276 5.48 -3.31 18.14
C ALA A 276 5.94 -2.41 19.31
N SER A 277 5.37 -1.21 19.45
CA SER A 277 5.68 -0.31 20.57
C SER A 277 4.99 -0.74 21.86
N GLY A 278 3.86 -1.45 21.78
CA GLY A 278 3.06 -1.83 22.94
C GLY A 278 2.44 -0.63 23.66
N THR A 279 2.25 0.49 22.94
CA THR A 279 1.64 1.71 23.50
C THR A 279 0.17 1.50 23.88
N ASP A 280 -0.25 2.13 24.97
CA ASP A 280 -1.65 2.14 25.43
C ASP A 280 -2.50 3.21 24.70
N PHE A 281 -1.93 3.97 23.77
CA PHE A 281 -2.69 4.96 23.00
C PHE A 281 -3.79 4.29 22.17
N ASP A 282 -4.95 4.95 22.09
CA ASP A 282 -6.08 4.42 21.31
C ASP A 282 -5.76 4.44 19.81
N ILE A 283 -5.65 3.25 19.24
CA ILE A 283 -5.38 3.05 17.81
C ILE A 283 -6.48 3.65 16.93
N VAL A 284 -7.73 3.73 17.41
CA VAL A 284 -8.83 4.31 16.64
C VAL A 284 -8.62 5.81 16.46
N GLY A 285 -8.26 6.54 17.53
CA GLY A 285 -7.90 7.96 17.45
C GLY A 285 -6.69 8.25 16.55
N LEU A 286 -5.65 7.42 16.63
CA LEU A 286 -4.46 7.54 15.77
C LEU A 286 -4.82 7.34 14.29
N ARG A 287 -5.57 6.29 13.96
CA ARG A 287 -6.04 6.02 12.59
C ARG A 287 -6.95 7.12 12.07
N LEU A 288 -7.86 7.62 12.90
CA LEU A 288 -8.75 8.72 12.54
C LEU A 288 -7.94 9.97 12.17
N SER A 289 -6.93 10.34 12.96
CA SER A 289 -6.08 11.51 12.69
C SER A 289 -5.35 11.39 11.36
N LEU A 290 -4.81 10.21 11.05
CA LEU A 290 -4.18 9.92 9.76
C LEU A 290 -5.17 10.02 8.59
N ILE A 291 -6.35 9.40 8.72
CA ILE A 291 -7.42 9.44 7.70
C ILE A 291 -7.90 10.87 7.48
N GLU A 292 -8.15 11.64 8.54
CA GLU A 292 -8.56 13.04 8.43
C GLU A 292 -7.51 13.90 7.76
N GLY A 293 -6.24 13.77 8.14
CA GLY A 293 -5.13 14.46 7.49
C GLY A 293 -5.08 14.18 5.98
N TRP A 294 -5.31 12.92 5.59
CA TRP A 294 -5.41 12.54 4.18
C TRP A 294 -6.60 13.20 3.48
N ARG A 295 -7.79 13.15 4.09
CA ARG A 295 -9.01 13.74 3.51
C ARG A 295 -8.95 15.26 3.36
N GLU A 296 -8.12 15.95 4.14
CA GLU A 296 -7.95 17.40 4.05
C GLU A 296 -7.29 17.86 2.74
N SER A 297 -6.42 17.03 2.16
CA SER A 297 -5.57 17.40 1.02
C SER A 297 -5.81 16.52 -0.22
N ALA A 298 -6.27 15.29 -0.03
CA ALA A 298 -6.58 14.39 -1.14
C ALA A 298 -7.75 14.89 -2.01
N PRO A 299 -7.83 14.46 -3.28
CA PRO A 299 -8.97 14.75 -4.14
C PRO A 299 -10.31 14.45 -3.49
N ARG A 300 -11.25 15.40 -3.58
CA ARG A 300 -12.58 15.28 -2.94
C ARG A 300 -13.34 14.01 -3.34
N LYS A 301 -13.16 13.57 -4.58
CA LYS A 301 -13.78 12.36 -5.11
C LYS A 301 -13.22 11.11 -4.42
N TRP A 302 -11.90 11.03 -4.28
CA TRP A 302 -11.20 9.90 -3.65
C TRP A 302 -11.36 9.90 -2.12
N ALA A 303 -11.49 11.07 -1.50
CA ALA A 303 -11.74 11.27 -0.08
C ALA A 303 -13.23 11.18 0.33
N SER A 304 -14.10 10.78 -0.60
CA SER A 304 -15.55 10.72 -0.37
C SER A 304 -15.95 9.53 0.50
N ASP A 305 -17.07 9.67 1.21
CA ASP A 305 -17.63 8.59 2.04
C ASP A 305 -17.94 7.33 1.21
N ASN A 306 -18.19 7.46 -0.10
CA ASN A 306 -18.42 6.33 -1.00
C ASN A 306 -17.17 5.45 -1.15
N VAL A 307 -15.98 6.06 -1.18
CA VAL A 307 -14.71 5.34 -1.30
C VAL A 307 -14.35 4.63 0.01
N PHE A 308 -14.65 5.24 1.15
CA PHE A 308 -14.46 4.63 2.47
C PHE A 308 -15.57 3.64 2.88
N TYR A 309 -16.66 3.54 2.13
CA TYR A 309 -17.80 2.72 2.49
C TYR A 309 -17.46 1.22 2.48
N SER A 310 -17.32 0.63 3.67
CA SER A 310 -16.90 -0.77 3.88
C SER A 310 -17.77 -1.82 3.19
N HIS A 311 -19.08 -1.57 3.03
CA HIS A 311 -19.95 -2.44 2.23
C HIS A 311 -19.57 -2.51 0.74
N ARG A 312 -18.78 -1.54 0.25
CA ARG A 312 -18.15 -1.53 -1.07
C ARG A 312 -16.65 -1.83 -1.00
N GLY A 313 -16.16 -2.47 0.06
CA GLY A 313 -14.74 -2.77 0.26
C GLY A 313 -14.08 -1.74 1.17
N GLY A 314 -14.17 -0.46 0.83
CA GLY A 314 -13.64 0.62 1.66
C GLY A 314 -12.13 0.53 1.88
N LEU A 315 -11.65 1.14 2.95
CA LEU A 315 -10.26 0.98 3.43
C LEU A 315 -9.96 -0.48 3.84
N ALA A 316 -10.97 -1.17 4.38
CA ALA A 316 -10.85 -2.49 4.97
C ALA A 316 -10.31 -3.57 4.00
N ILE A 317 -10.80 -3.61 2.77
CA ILE A 317 -10.29 -4.62 1.81
C ILE A 317 -8.83 -4.36 1.40
N TRP A 318 -8.42 -3.09 1.37
CA TRP A 318 -7.05 -2.74 1.02
C TRP A 318 -6.09 -3.01 2.18
N GLU A 319 -6.51 -2.77 3.42
CA GLU A 319 -5.74 -3.16 4.61
C GLU A 319 -5.64 -4.69 4.73
N TYR A 320 -6.70 -5.42 4.36
CA TYR A 320 -6.64 -6.88 4.24
C TYR A 320 -5.61 -7.34 3.20
N GLU A 321 -5.54 -6.68 2.03
CA GLU A 321 -4.47 -6.95 1.05
C GLU A 321 -3.07 -6.74 1.67
N GLN A 322 -2.86 -5.65 2.41
CA GLN A 322 -1.58 -5.40 3.08
C GLN A 322 -1.21 -6.49 4.10
N CYS A 323 -2.20 -7.00 4.84
CA CYS A 323 -1.99 -8.13 5.74
C CYS A 323 -1.55 -9.40 4.99
N LEU A 324 -2.15 -9.69 3.84
CA LEU A 324 -1.75 -10.85 3.02
C LEU A 324 -0.31 -10.69 2.49
N LEU A 325 0.07 -9.49 2.06
CA LEU A 325 1.44 -9.19 1.61
C LEU A 325 2.47 -9.40 2.74
N ASP A 326 2.15 -9.00 3.97
CA ASP A 326 3.00 -9.26 5.14
C ASP A 326 3.15 -10.77 5.41
N VAL A 327 2.06 -11.54 5.28
CA VAL A 327 2.11 -13.01 5.44
C VAL A 327 2.96 -13.65 4.34
N ILE A 328 2.89 -13.18 3.10
CA ILE A 328 3.75 -13.66 2.00
C ILE A 328 5.23 -13.45 2.34
N GLU A 329 5.60 -12.25 2.77
CA GLU A 329 6.99 -11.94 3.11
C GLU A 329 7.47 -12.78 4.29
N ALA A 330 6.71 -12.82 5.39
CA ALA A 330 7.05 -13.63 6.55
C ALA A 330 7.17 -15.12 6.22
N THR A 331 6.31 -15.62 5.33
CA THR A 331 6.36 -17.01 4.84
C THR A 331 7.60 -17.27 3.99
N SER A 332 7.99 -16.33 3.13
CA SER A 332 9.21 -16.42 2.32
C SER A 332 10.51 -16.35 3.12
N HIS A 333 10.46 -15.82 4.35
CA HIS A 333 11.59 -15.78 5.28
C HIS A 333 11.50 -16.81 6.41
N GLN A 334 10.42 -17.60 6.50
CA GLN A 334 10.14 -18.47 7.66
C GLN A 334 10.19 -17.71 9.01
N SER A 335 9.81 -16.43 9.03
CA SER A 335 9.96 -15.54 10.20
C SER A 335 8.86 -15.70 11.26
N GLY A 336 7.95 -16.65 11.09
CA GLY A 336 6.79 -16.83 11.96
C GLY A 336 5.59 -15.99 11.54
N ALA A 337 4.58 -15.90 12.42
CA ALA A 337 3.35 -15.15 12.15
C ALA A 337 3.60 -13.63 12.25
N PRO A 338 3.40 -12.86 11.17
CA PRO A 338 3.56 -11.41 11.23
C PRO A 338 2.35 -10.80 11.95
N GLU A 339 2.57 -10.28 13.16
CA GLU A 339 1.57 -9.51 13.88
C GLU A 339 1.72 -8.01 13.58
N PRO A 340 0.62 -7.24 13.50
CA PRO A 340 -0.77 -7.64 13.77
C PRO A 340 -1.50 -8.26 12.56
N ALA A 341 -0.83 -8.52 11.44
CA ALA A 341 -1.46 -8.94 10.19
C ALA A 341 -2.26 -10.25 10.35
N VAL A 342 -1.68 -11.28 10.97
CA VAL A 342 -2.38 -12.57 11.21
C VAL A 342 -3.56 -12.38 12.16
N GLY A 343 -3.39 -11.61 13.24
CA GLY A 343 -4.48 -11.24 14.14
C GLY A 343 -5.64 -10.53 13.44
N LEU A 344 -5.35 -9.61 12.53
CA LEU A 344 -6.35 -8.90 11.73
C LEU A 344 -7.07 -9.84 10.74
N ILE A 345 -6.32 -10.69 10.02
CA ILE A 345 -6.88 -11.67 9.08
C ILE A 345 -7.86 -12.62 9.79
N ALA A 346 -7.55 -13.05 11.01
CA ALA A 346 -8.42 -13.95 11.78
C ALA A 346 -9.82 -13.38 12.03
N HIS A 347 -9.99 -12.05 12.04
CA HIS A 347 -11.27 -11.37 12.26
C HIS A 347 -12.05 -11.08 10.97
N VAL A 348 -11.45 -11.29 9.79
CA VAL A 348 -12.11 -11.07 8.49
C VAL A 348 -13.42 -11.86 8.34
N PRO A 349 -13.53 -13.14 8.72
CA PRO A 349 -14.80 -13.86 8.63
C PRO A 349 -15.92 -13.24 9.48
N SER A 350 -15.59 -12.73 10.67
CA SER A 350 -16.55 -12.03 11.54
C SER A 350 -16.99 -10.71 10.89
N PHE A 351 -16.04 -9.94 10.38
CA PHE A 351 -16.29 -8.70 9.64
C PHE A 351 -17.23 -8.91 8.46
N GLN A 352 -16.95 -9.92 7.64
CA GLN A 352 -17.77 -10.30 6.49
C GLN A 352 -19.17 -10.75 6.88
N LYS A 353 -19.30 -11.56 7.94
CA LYS A 353 -20.59 -12.00 8.48
C LYS A 353 -21.43 -10.82 8.94
N LYS A 354 -20.84 -9.86 9.67
CA LYS A 354 -21.51 -8.61 10.09
C LYS A 354 -22.01 -7.84 8.86
N MET A 355 -21.14 -7.64 7.87
CA MET A 355 -21.53 -6.96 6.63
C MET A 355 -22.64 -7.69 5.86
N PHE A 356 -22.60 -9.02 5.81
CA PHE A 356 -23.61 -9.84 5.16
C PHE A 356 -24.96 -9.71 5.86
N ASN A 357 -25.00 -9.78 7.19
CA ASN A 357 -26.22 -9.62 7.97
C ASN A 357 -26.89 -8.26 7.71
N ASN A 358 -26.09 -7.19 7.64
CA ASN A 358 -26.59 -5.84 7.33
C ASN A 358 -27.27 -5.76 5.96
N ARG A 359 -26.86 -6.58 4.97
CA ARG A 359 -27.49 -6.59 3.63
C ARG A 359 -28.98 -6.93 3.68
N THR A 360 -29.44 -7.62 4.71
CA THR A 360 -30.88 -7.87 4.93
C THR A 360 -31.67 -6.56 5.05
N ILE A 361 -31.12 -5.57 5.77
CA ILE A 361 -31.75 -4.24 5.92
C ILE A 361 -31.75 -3.50 4.58
N GLY A 362 -30.64 -3.59 3.83
CA GLY A 362 -30.56 -3.05 2.46
C GLY A 362 -31.57 -3.69 1.51
N ALA A 363 -31.76 -5.01 1.57
CA ALA A 363 -32.73 -5.73 0.76
C ALA A 363 -34.19 -5.34 1.13
N LEU A 364 -34.50 -5.22 2.42
CA LEU A 364 -35.80 -4.74 2.88
C LEU A 364 -36.09 -3.31 2.40
N SER A 365 -35.07 -2.44 2.42
CA SER A 365 -35.18 -1.08 1.86
C SER A 365 -35.55 -1.10 0.38
N ILE A 366 -34.85 -1.91 -0.43
CA ILE A 366 -35.11 -2.02 -1.87
C ILE A 366 -36.51 -2.57 -2.13
N MET A 367 -36.93 -3.62 -1.40
CA MET A 367 -38.27 -4.19 -1.53
C MET A 367 -39.37 -3.18 -1.18
N ALA A 368 -39.21 -2.44 -0.08
CA ALA A 368 -40.15 -1.38 0.30
C ALA A 368 -40.26 -0.31 -0.81
N GLY A 369 -39.13 0.14 -1.35
CA GLY A 369 -39.12 1.11 -2.45
C GLY A 369 -39.80 0.58 -3.71
N PHE A 370 -39.53 -0.67 -4.07
CA PHE A 370 -40.17 -1.36 -5.20
C PHE A 370 -41.69 -1.44 -5.02
N PHE A 371 -42.19 -1.87 -3.86
CA PHE A 371 -43.64 -1.92 -3.60
C PHE A 371 -44.28 -0.53 -3.62
N GLY A 372 -43.60 0.49 -3.10
CA GLY A 372 -44.07 1.88 -3.19
C GLY A 372 -44.20 2.36 -4.63
N ILE A 373 -43.13 2.26 -5.43
CA ILE A 373 -43.11 2.73 -6.82
C ILE A 373 -44.10 1.95 -7.70
N THR A 374 -44.12 0.63 -7.58
CA THR A 374 -45.02 -0.21 -8.40
C THR A 374 -46.49 0.01 -8.06
N SER A 375 -46.81 0.30 -6.80
CA SER A 375 -48.18 0.63 -6.39
C SER A 375 -48.65 1.94 -7.03
N ILE A 376 -47.81 2.99 -7.03
CA ILE A 376 -48.13 4.28 -7.70
C ILE A 376 -48.30 4.07 -9.21
N TYR A 377 -47.41 3.29 -9.82
CA TYR A 377 -47.47 3.03 -11.26
C TYR A 377 -48.77 2.31 -11.65
N ARG A 378 -49.21 1.34 -10.85
CA ARG A 378 -50.44 0.57 -11.12
C ARG A 378 -51.72 1.37 -10.91
N THR A 379 -51.72 2.34 -10.00
CA THR A 379 -52.91 3.14 -9.68
C THR A 379 -52.94 4.47 -10.42
N PHE A 380 -52.12 4.67 -11.45
CA PHE A 380 -52.02 5.96 -12.12
C PHE A 380 -53.26 6.29 -13.00
N PRO A 381 -53.87 7.48 -12.87
CA PRO A 381 -53.58 8.55 -11.91
C PRO A 381 -54.16 8.24 -10.51
N PRO A 382 -53.35 8.32 -9.44
CA PRO A 382 -53.77 7.84 -8.14
C PRO A 382 -54.71 8.82 -7.43
N SER A 383 -55.72 8.29 -6.74
CA SER A 383 -56.54 9.07 -5.81
C SER A 383 -55.77 9.42 -4.53
N SER A 384 -56.22 10.43 -3.78
CA SER A 384 -55.54 10.87 -2.55
C SER A 384 -55.40 9.75 -1.49
N GLN A 385 -56.31 8.77 -1.45
CA GLN A 385 -56.23 7.63 -0.54
C GLN A 385 -55.22 6.58 -1.02
N GLU A 386 -55.12 6.36 -2.33
CA GLU A 386 -54.19 5.40 -2.93
C GLU A 386 -52.73 5.84 -2.87
N ILE A 387 -52.45 7.12 -2.61
CA ILE A 387 -51.09 7.66 -2.45
C ILE A 387 -50.50 7.38 -1.05
N VAL A 388 -51.34 7.18 -0.03
CA VAL A 388 -50.89 7.09 1.37
C VAL A 388 -49.96 5.88 1.60
N MET A 389 -50.42 4.69 1.21
CA MET A 389 -49.65 3.45 1.43
C MET A 389 -48.33 3.42 0.62
N PRO A 390 -48.33 3.77 -0.68
CA PRO A 390 -47.08 3.86 -1.43
C PRO A 390 -46.08 4.88 -0.87
N SER A 391 -46.57 6.03 -0.38
CA SER A 391 -45.73 7.05 0.25
C SER A 391 -45.07 6.52 1.53
N LEU A 392 -45.83 5.78 2.35
CA LEU A 392 -45.29 5.11 3.54
C LEU A 392 -44.18 4.12 3.17
N PHE A 393 -44.39 3.29 2.14
CA PHE A 393 -43.36 2.36 1.66
C PHE A 393 -42.08 3.05 1.18
N ILE A 394 -42.20 4.20 0.50
CA ILE A 394 -41.04 5.00 0.07
C ILE A 394 -40.31 5.61 1.28
N ILE A 395 -41.04 6.12 2.28
CA ILE A 395 -40.44 6.64 3.52
C ILE A 395 -39.71 5.53 4.28
N VAL A 396 -40.33 4.35 4.42
CA VAL A 396 -39.72 3.18 5.06
C VAL A 396 -38.47 2.75 4.28
N SER A 397 -38.53 2.74 2.95
CA SER A 397 -37.37 2.45 2.10
C SER A 397 -36.21 3.40 2.40
N ALA A 398 -36.44 4.71 2.42
CA ALA A 398 -35.41 5.71 2.71
C ALA A 398 -34.85 5.58 4.13
N ALA A 399 -35.70 5.34 5.13
CA ALA A 399 -35.29 5.11 6.52
C ALA A 399 -34.40 3.87 6.64
N LEU A 400 -34.82 2.74 6.05
CA LEU A 400 -34.04 1.49 6.06
C LEU A 400 -32.72 1.65 5.30
N MET A 401 -32.69 2.36 4.17
CA MET A 401 -31.44 2.62 3.43
C MET A 401 -30.47 3.46 4.26
N ARG A 402 -30.96 4.49 4.96
CA ARG A 402 -30.15 5.31 5.86
C ARG A 402 -29.59 4.48 7.01
N THR A 403 -30.40 3.62 7.61
CA THR A 403 -29.95 2.69 8.65
C THR A 403 -28.90 1.74 8.11
N TYR A 404 -29.15 1.10 6.96
CA TYR A 404 -28.18 0.21 6.31
C TYR A 404 -26.83 0.89 6.07
N ARG A 405 -26.81 2.13 5.56
CA ARG A 405 -25.57 2.88 5.36
C ARG A 405 -24.82 3.14 6.68
N ARG A 406 -25.53 3.47 7.76
CA ARG A 406 -24.96 3.70 9.09
C ARG A 406 -24.43 2.45 9.78
N MET A 407 -24.86 1.26 9.35
CA MET A 407 -24.36 -0.01 9.89
C MET A 407 -23.02 -0.42 9.28
N SER A 408 -22.51 0.30 8.27
CA SER A 408 -21.17 0.07 7.74
C SER A 408 -20.14 0.36 8.82
N PRO A 409 -19.19 -0.55 9.09
CA PRO A 409 -18.05 -0.26 9.95
C PRO A 409 -17.32 1.00 9.47
N SER A 410 -16.94 1.86 10.41
CA SER A 410 -16.13 3.05 10.14
C SER A 410 -14.70 2.67 9.75
N PRO A 411 -14.04 3.43 8.87
CA PRO A 411 -12.71 3.07 8.36
C PRO A 411 -11.59 3.13 9.40
N GLU A 412 -11.72 3.96 10.42
CA GLU A 412 -10.75 4.11 11.52
C GLU A 412 -10.73 2.91 12.47
N ILE A 413 -11.75 2.04 12.47
CA ILE A 413 -11.86 0.91 13.39
C ILE A 413 -11.20 -0.35 12.77
N PRO A 414 -10.12 -0.89 13.36
CA PRO A 414 -9.51 -2.15 12.93
C PRO A 414 -10.46 -3.35 13.00
N PHE A 415 -10.18 -4.40 12.22
CA PHE A 415 -11.06 -5.57 12.12
C PHE A 415 -11.29 -6.29 13.47
N ASN A 416 -10.25 -6.32 14.29
CA ASN A 416 -10.24 -7.01 15.58
C ASN A 416 -10.98 -6.26 16.70
N LEU A 417 -11.42 -5.01 16.47
CA LEU A 417 -12.16 -4.20 17.45
C LEU A 417 -13.66 -4.08 17.12
N LEU A 418 -14.15 -4.87 16.17
CA LEU A 418 -15.54 -4.85 15.73
C LEU A 418 -16.35 -5.93 16.46
N ASP A 419 -16.78 -5.59 17.67
CA ASP A 419 -17.75 -6.39 18.43
C ASP A 419 -19.15 -6.42 17.78
#